data_AF-A0A960VE64-F1
#
_entry.id   AF-A0A960VE64-F1
#
_cell.length_a   1.000
_cell.length_b   1.000
_cell.length_c   1.000
_cell.angle_alpha   90.00
_cell.angle_beta   90.00
_cell.angle_gamma   90.00
#
_symmetry.space_group_name_H-M   'P 1'
#
loop_
_entity.id
_entity.type
_entity.pdbx_description
1 polymer ?
#
loop_
_entity_poly.entity_id
_entity_poly.type
_entity_poly.pdbx_seq_one_letter_code
_entity_poly.pdbx_strand_id
1 'polypeptide(L)'
;MYYIYLSGFKINPEHIHLLIGVGEKYTISHFIKSLKKQTSHDINRLLGYNKNHFERAKKYNNHEGRAKTFSRLQLGEIHENYNKINNFINSNKFPIPHKYPKFKWHKSYHDHYIRNKLDLYNHLKYIKNQWKHHSLKENKWCYVED
;
A
#
# COMPACT_ATOMS: atom_id res chain seq x y z
N MET A 1 16.31 -15.94 -10.47
CA MET A 1 16.47 -14.55 -9.98
C MET A 1 15.18 -14.12 -9.27
N TYR A 2 15.24 -13.43 -8.12
CA TYR A 2 14.03 -13.04 -7.35
C TYR A 2 13.52 -11.70 -7.85
N TYR A 3 12.50 -11.69 -8.70
CA TYR A 3 11.92 -10.43 -9.14
C TYR A 3 10.40 -10.51 -9.26
N ILE A 4 9.80 -9.37 -8.96
CA ILE A 4 8.42 -9.05 -9.30
C ILE A 4 8.54 -7.85 -10.22
N TYR A 5 7.94 -7.98 -11.39
CA TYR A 5 7.86 -6.90 -12.36
C TYR A 5 6.49 -6.25 -12.25
N LEU A 6 6.44 -4.93 -12.30
CA LEU A 6 5.20 -4.16 -12.22
C LEU A 6 5.03 -3.37 -13.51
N SER A 7 4.16 -3.84 -14.40
CA SER A 7 3.87 -3.18 -15.68
C SER A 7 2.77 -2.13 -15.54
N GLY A 8 1.97 -2.18 -14.48
CA GLY A 8 0.95 -1.16 -14.24
C GLY A 8 0.18 -1.35 -12.93
N PHE A 9 -0.34 -0.26 -12.41
CA PHE A 9 -1.29 -0.27 -11.30
C PHE A 9 -2.26 0.90 -11.35
N LYS A 10 -3.40 0.69 -10.69
CA LYS A 10 -4.33 1.75 -10.29
C LYS A 10 -4.81 1.51 -8.87
N ILE A 11 -4.74 2.52 -8.03
CA ILE A 11 -5.38 2.52 -6.71
C ILE A 11 -6.67 3.35 -6.81
N ASN A 12 -7.81 2.66 -6.65
CA ASN A 12 -9.11 3.28 -6.46
C ASN A 12 -9.43 3.33 -4.95
N PRO A 13 -10.42 4.13 -4.50
CA PRO A 13 -10.76 4.23 -3.08
C PRO A 13 -11.07 2.88 -2.41
N GLU A 14 -11.67 1.94 -3.14
CA GLU A 14 -12.21 0.70 -2.62
C GLU A 14 -11.47 -0.57 -3.08
N HIS A 15 -10.64 -0.49 -4.12
CA HIS A 15 -9.89 -1.65 -4.65
C HIS A 15 -8.64 -1.20 -5.42
N ILE A 16 -7.80 -2.16 -5.81
CA ILE A 16 -6.57 -1.93 -6.58
C ILE A 16 -6.55 -2.87 -7.78
N HIS A 17 -6.15 -2.35 -8.93
CA HIS A 17 -5.75 -3.13 -10.10
C HIS A 17 -4.23 -3.20 -10.17
N LEU A 18 -3.68 -4.39 -10.37
CA LEU A 18 -2.25 -4.65 -10.51
C LEU A 18 -2.01 -5.48 -11.77
N LEU A 19 -1.01 -5.10 -12.54
CA LEU A 19 -0.47 -5.88 -13.64
C LEU A 19 0.99 -6.19 -13.34
N ILE A 20 1.24 -7.45 -13.02
CA ILE A 20 2.54 -7.90 -12.50
C ILE A 20 3.04 -9.13 -13.25
N GLY A 21 4.37 -9.23 -13.37
CA GLY A 21 5.07 -10.47 -13.66
C GLY A 21 5.70 -11.02 -12.38
N VAL A 22 5.59 -12.33 -12.16
CA VAL A 22 6.30 -13.01 -11.07
C VAL A 22 7.34 -13.95 -11.65
N GLY A 23 8.58 -13.89 -11.13
CA GLY A 23 9.62 -14.84 -11.49
C GLY A 23 9.35 -16.26 -10.96
N GLU A 24 10.23 -17.19 -11.30
CA GLU A 24 10.02 -18.65 -11.14
C GLU A 24 9.81 -19.12 -9.69
N LYS A 25 10.28 -18.38 -8.69
CA LYS A 25 10.27 -18.84 -7.29
C LYS A 25 9.00 -18.51 -6.51
N TYR A 26 8.23 -17.52 -6.96
CA TYR A 26 7.03 -17.08 -6.25
C TYR A 26 5.80 -17.26 -7.11
N THR A 27 4.74 -17.81 -6.52
CA THR A 27 3.42 -17.79 -7.15
C THR A 27 2.73 -16.44 -6.90
N ILE A 28 1.74 -16.11 -7.73
CA ILE A 28 0.87 -14.95 -7.53
C ILE A 28 0.28 -14.94 -6.12
N SER A 29 -0.17 -16.10 -5.61
CA SER A 29 -0.73 -16.21 -4.26
C SER A 29 0.27 -15.85 -3.16
N HIS A 30 1.54 -16.22 -3.31
CA HIS A 30 2.59 -15.81 -2.36
C HIS A 30 2.77 -14.29 -2.35
N PHE A 31 2.82 -13.67 -3.53
CA PHE A 31 2.90 -12.22 -3.65
C PHE A 31 1.69 -11.53 -3.02
N ILE A 32 0.46 -11.90 -3.42
CA ILE A 32 -0.76 -11.27 -2.93
C ILE A 32 -0.91 -11.44 -1.41
N LYS A 33 -0.56 -12.62 -0.86
CA LYS A 33 -0.54 -12.83 0.59
C LYS A 33 0.42 -11.88 1.29
N SER A 34 1.63 -11.73 0.75
CA SER A 34 2.64 -10.82 1.30
C SER A 34 2.19 -9.36 1.22
N LEU A 35 1.76 -8.91 0.04
CA LEU A 35 1.24 -7.57 -0.20
C LEU A 35 0.11 -7.24 0.77
N LYS A 36 -0.94 -8.09 0.82
CA LYS A 36 -2.08 -7.86 1.70
C LYS A 36 -1.67 -7.78 3.16
N LYS A 37 -0.80 -8.69 3.62
CA LYS A 37 -0.31 -8.73 5.00
C LYS A 37 0.47 -7.46 5.37
N GLN A 38 1.46 -7.09 4.55
CA GLN A 38 2.33 -5.95 4.86
C GLN A 38 1.56 -4.64 4.75
N THR A 39 0.79 -4.43 3.68
CA THR A 39 -0.02 -3.21 3.53
C THR A 39 -1.06 -3.07 4.64
N SER A 40 -1.75 -4.15 5.03
CA SER A 40 -2.65 -4.08 6.19
C SER A 40 -1.92 -3.78 7.49
N HIS A 41 -0.71 -4.31 7.68
CA HIS A 41 0.09 -4.01 8.87
C HIS A 41 0.44 -2.52 8.94
N ASP A 42 0.96 -1.98 7.85
CA ASP A 42 1.44 -0.60 7.77
C ASP A 42 0.29 0.41 7.86
N ILE A 43 -0.80 0.20 7.12
CA ILE A 43 -1.99 1.05 7.20
C ILE A 43 -2.54 1.04 8.64
N ASN A 44 -2.73 -0.13 9.24
CA ASN A 44 -3.28 -0.18 10.61
C ASN A 44 -2.34 0.42 11.65
N ARG A 45 -1.03 0.38 11.42
CA ARG A 45 -0.06 1.11 12.23
C ARG A 45 -0.25 2.62 12.08
N LEU A 46 -0.39 3.14 10.86
CA LEU A 46 -0.68 4.56 10.62
C LEU A 46 -2.00 5.01 11.25
N LEU A 47 -3.02 4.13 11.24
CA LEU A 47 -4.32 4.37 11.85
C LEU A 47 -4.33 4.23 13.40
N GLY A 48 -3.19 3.90 14.02
CA GLY A 48 -3.08 3.84 15.48
C GLY A 48 -3.57 2.55 16.13
N TYR A 49 -3.88 1.50 15.37
CA TYR A 49 -4.27 0.19 15.91
C TYR A 49 -3.12 -0.61 16.53
N ASN A 50 -1.90 -0.07 16.50
CA ASN A 50 -0.72 -0.69 17.11
C ASN A 50 -0.06 0.28 18.10
N LYS A 51 -0.76 0.59 19.21
CA LYS A 51 -0.31 1.55 20.25
C LYS A 51 1.09 1.22 20.79
N ASN A 52 1.36 -0.07 21.04
CA ASN A 52 2.65 -0.56 21.52
C ASN A 52 3.81 -0.26 20.56
N HIS A 53 3.54 -0.10 19.27
CA HIS A 53 4.56 0.26 18.29
C HIS A 53 5.05 1.70 18.48
N PHE A 54 4.15 2.64 18.75
CA PHE A 54 4.51 4.05 18.94
C PHE A 54 5.20 4.28 20.28
N GLU A 55 4.76 3.60 21.35
CA GLU A 55 5.43 3.66 22.64
C GLU A 55 6.84 3.06 22.58
N ARG A 56 7.01 1.94 21.88
CA ARG A 56 8.35 1.38 21.60
C ARG A 56 9.20 2.34 20.79
N ALA A 57 8.68 2.91 19.70
CA ALA A 57 9.42 3.87 18.88
C ALA A 57 9.85 5.12 19.67
N LYS A 58 8.98 5.67 20.53
CA LYS A 58 9.33 6.76 21.46
C LYS A 58 10.46 6.35 22.41
N LYS A 59 10.41 5.12 22.95
CA LYS A 59 11.45 4.58 23.83
C LYS A 59 12.81 4.39 23.12
N TYR A 60 12.80 4.07 21.82
CA TYR A 60 14.02 3.92 21.01
C TYR A 60 14.65 5.24 20.57
N ASN A 61 13.84 6.29 20.33
CA ASN A 61 14.38 7.62 19.98
C ASN A 61 15.16 8.28 21.13
N ASN A 62 15.01 7.81 22.37
CA ASN A 62 15.79 8.27 23.53
C ASN A 62 17.13 7.51 23.70
N HIS A 63 17.44 6.53 22.85
CA HIS A 63 18.71 5.82 22.85
C HIS A 63 19.36 5.94 21.47
N GLU A 64 20.35 6.82 21.32
CA GLU A 64 21.09 7.16 20.08
C GLU A 64 21.79 5.99 19.35
N GLY A 65 21.59 4.72 19.75
CA GLY A 65 22.47 3.63 19.33
C GLY A 65 21.91 2.57 18.38
N ARG A 66 20.59 2.40 18.20
CA ARG A 66 20.07 1.17 17.54
C ARG A 66 18.79 1.35 16.72
N ALA A 67 18.86 2.15 15.66
CA ALA A 67 17.81 2.22 14.64
C ALA A 67 17.93 1.12 13.54
N LYS A 68 18.52 -0.05 13.82
CA LYS A 68 18.81 -1.07 12.79
C LYS A 68 17.66 -2.04 12.48
N THR A 69 16.58 -2.05 13.25
CA THR A 69 15.51 -3.06 13.07
C THR A 69 14.36 -2.62 12.15
N PHE A 70 14.37 -1.38 11.65
CA PHE A 70 13.29 -0.83 10.82
C PHE A 70 13.80 -0.21 9.50
N SER A 71 14.77 -0.85 8.85
CA SER A 71 15.43 -0.32 7.64
C SER A 71 14.50 -0.07 6.44
N ARG A 72 13.26 -0.58 6.45
CA ARG A 72 12.39 -0.56 5.27
C ARG A 72 11.57 0.72 5.11
N LEU A 73 11.48 1.53 6.15
CA LEU A 73 10.87 2.86 6.15
C LEU A 73 11.82 3.72 6.97
N GLN A 74 12.54 4.66 6.35
CA GLN A 74 13.46 5.50 7.09
C GLN A 74 12.67 6.18 8.22
N LEU A 75 13.10 5.96 9.46
CA LEU A 75 12.40 6.44 10.66
C LEU A 75 12.17 7.96 10.64
N GLY A 76 13.03 8.72 9.94
CA GLY A 76 12.86 10.15 9.67
C GLY A 76 11.63 10.48 8.82
N GLU A 77 11.42 9.78 7.69
CA GLU A 77 10.24 9.95 6.84
C GLU A 77 8.97 9.47 7.53
N ILE A 78 9.03 8.42 8.36
CA ILE A 78 7.89 8.01 9.19
C ILE A 78 7.58 9.12 10.19
N HIS A 79 8.57 9.72 10.86
CA HIS A 79 8.31 10.76 11.85
C HIS A 79 7.72 12.00 11.19
N GLU A 80 8.23 12.40 10.02
CA GLU A 80 7.70 13.55 9.29
C GLU A 80 6.31 13.28 8.71
N ASN A 81 6.07 12.11 8.12
CA ASN A 81 4.73 11.72 7.63
C ASN A 81 3.77 11.47 8.78
N TYR A 82 4.23 10.92 9.90
CA TYR A 82 3.44 10.77 11.12
C TYR A 82 3.09 12.12 11.70
N ASN A 83 4.00 13.09 11.72
CA ASN A 83 3.72 14.45 12.13
C ASN A 83 2.80 15.15 11.14
N LYS A 84 2.94 14.96 9.83
CA LYS A 84 2.01 15.48 8.81
C LYS A 84 0.62 14.85 8.94
N ILE A 85 0.53 13.54 9.15
CA ILE A 85 -0.72 12.81 9.36
C ILE A 85 -1.34 13.19 10.69
N ASN A 86 -0.58 13.26 11.78
CA ASN A 86 -1.05 13.71 13.08
C ASN A 86 -1.45 15.19 13.03
N ASN A 87 -0.69 16.05 12.36
CA ASN A 87 -1.04 17.44 12.19
C ASN A 87 -2.31 17.57 11.35
N PHE A 88 -2.50 16.77 10.31
CA PHE A 88 -3.75 16.67 9.56
C PHE A 88 -4.89 16.15 10.45
N ILE A 89 -4.66 15.12 11.27
CA ILE A 89 -5.67 14.56 12.19
C ILE A 89 -6.05 15.59 13.27
N ASN A 90 -5.05 16.28 13.83
CA ASN A 90 -5.19 17.27 14.90
C ASN A 90 -5.78 18.59 14.39
N SER A 91 -5.36 19.07 13.20
CA SER A 91 -5.89 20.30 12.58
C SER A 91 -7.34 20.14 12.14
N ASN A 92 -7.74 18.93 11.74
CA ASN A 92 -9.13 18.59 11.44
C ASN A 92 -9.96 18.20 12.68
N LYS A 93 -9.42 18.38 13.91
CA LYS A 93 -10.09 18.09 15.19
C LYS A 93 -10.70 16.68 15.25
N PHE A 94 -10.04 15.66 14.69
CA PHE A 94 -10.53 14.29 14.83
C PHE A 94 -10.32 13.81 16.28
N PRO A 95 -11.39 13.54 17.05
CA PRO A 95 -11.26 13.23 18.46
C PRO A 95 -10.96 11.73 18.64
N ILE A 96 -9.83 11.41 19.27
CA ILE A 96 -9.59 10.13 19.96
C ILE A 96 -9.71 8.90 19.01
N PRO A 97 -9.88 7.62 19.46
CA PRO A 97 -9.42 6.46 18.69
C PRO A 97 -10.11 6.44 17.33
N HIS A 98 -9.33 6.27 16.25
CA HIS A 98 -9.80 6.63 14.92
C HIS A 98 -11.21 6.04 14.64
N LYS A 99 -12.10 6.87 14.09
CA LYS A 99 -13.51 6.50 13.86
C LYS A 99 -13.69 5.38 12.84
N TYR A 100 -12.71 5.15 11.98
CA TYR A 100 -12.83 4.12 10.95
C TYR A 100 -12.66 2.72 11.58
N PRO A 101 -13.05 1.64 10.90
CA PRO A 101 -12.70 0.29 11.33
C PRO A 101 -11.24 -0.05 10.98
N LYS A 102 -10.70 -1.07 11.64
CA LYS A 102 -9.40 -1.65 11.27
C LYS A 102 -9.41 -2.02 9.79
N PHE A 103 -8.44 -1.52 9.03
CA PHE A 103 -8.31 -1.82 7.61
C PHE A 103 -8.13 -3.33 7.41
N LYS A 104 -8.93 -3.88 6.49
CA LYS A 104 -8.89 -5.28 6.09
C LYS A 104 -9.09 -5.38 4.58
N TRP A 105 -8.28 -6.21 3.93
CA TRP A 105 -8.55 -6.61 2.56
C TRP A 105 -9.77 -7.53 2.49
N HIS A 106 -10.44 -7.52 1.34
CA HIS A 106 -11.33 -8.62 0.98
C HIS A 106 -10.54 -9.95 0.99
N LYS A 107 -11.18 -11.05 1.40
CA LYS A 107 -10.52 -12.37 1.53
C LYS A 107 -9.99 -12.87 0.19
N SER A 108 -10.81 -12.76 -0.85
CA SER A 108 -10.45 -13.16 -2.22
C SER A 108 -9.67 -12.07 -2.97
N TYR A 109 -9.11 -12.45 -4.10
CA TYR A 109 -8.64 -11.57 -5.16
C TYR A 109 -9.08 -12.18 -6.50
N HIS A 110 -9.20 -11.36 -7.53
CA HIS A 110 -9.42 -11.82 -8.89
C HIS A 110 -8.08 -11.78 -9.64
N ASP A 111 -7.74 -12.85 -10.33
CA ASP A 111 -6.57 -12.92 -11.20
C ASP A 111 -6.95 -13.33 -12.63
N HIS A 112 -6.17 -12.85 -13.59
CA HIS A 112 -6.29 -13.18 -15.00
C HIS A 112 -4.88 -13.31 -15.59
N TYR A 113 -4.61 -14.42 -16.25
CA TYR A 113 -3.31 -14.69 -16.87
C TYR A 113 -3.25 -14.07 -18.27
N ILE A 114 -2.33 -13.13 -18.47
CA ILE A 114 -2.12 -12.43 -19.74
C ILE A 114 -1.40 -13.35 -20.72
N ARG A 115 -2.06 -13.66 -21.84
CA ARG A 115 -1.58 -14.72 -22.77
C ARG A 115 -0.79 -14.21 -23.95
N ASN A 116 -0.94 -12.94 -24.31
CA ASN A 116 -0.30 -12.35 -25.48
C ASN A 116 -0.21 -10.82 -25.38
N LYS A 117 0.47 -10.21 -26.35
CA LYS A 117 0.70 -8.75 -26.39
C LYS A 117 -0.58 -7.93 -26.51
N LEU A 118 -1.58 -8.41 -27.26
CA LEU A 118 -2.85 -7.71 -27.41
C LEU A 118 -3.62 -7.69 -26.08
N ASP A 119 -3.63 -8.82 -25.37
CA ASP A 119 -4.23 -8.94 -24.04
C ASP A 119 -3.54 -8.02 -23.02
N LEU A 120 -2.19 -7.96 -23.06
CA LEU A 120 -1.40 -7.04 -22.27
C LEU A 120 -1.79 -5.58 -22.52
N TYR A 121 -1.82 -5.17 -23.79
CA TYR A 121 -2.20 -3.82 -24.20
C TYR A 121 -3.61 -3.44 -23.72
N ASN A 122 -4.57 -4.35 -23.88
CA ASN A 122 -5.95 -4.13 -23.44
C ASN A 122 -6.03 -3.94 -21.92
N HIS A 123 -5.29 -4.72 -21.14
CA HIS A 123 -5.25 -4.59 -19.68
C HIS A 123 -4.57 -3.30 -19.21
N LEU A 124 -3.47 -2.89 -19.85
CA LEU A 124 -2.84 -1.59 -19.58
C LEU A 124 -3.79 -0.43 -19.89
N LYS A 125 -4.47 -0.47 -21.03
CA LYS A 125 -5.50 0.51 -21.40
C LYS A 125 -6.66 0.51 -20.41
N TYR A 126 -7.09 -0.65 -19.93
CA TYR A 126 -8.13 -0.78 -18.92
C TYR A 126 -7.69 -0.16 -17.58
N ILE A 127 -6.48 -0.43 -17.11
CA ILE A 127 -5.89 0.19 -15.91
C ILE A 127 -5.87 1.71 -16.04
N LYS A 128 -5.37 2.23 -17.16
CA LYS A 128 -5.29 3.68 -17.44
C LYS A 128 -6.66 4.36 -17.44
N ASN A 129 -7.73 3.65 -17.77
CA ASN A 129 -9.09 4.19 -17.85
C ASN A 129 -9.97 3.87 -16.63
N GLN A 130 -9.46 3.19 -15.60
CA GLN A 130 -10.23 2.83 -14.40
C GLN A 130 -10.92 4.01 -13.73
N TRP A 131 -10.26 5.15 -13.69
CA TRP A 131 -10.83 6.35 -13.09
C TRP A 131 -12.14 6.79 -13.78
N LYS A 132 -12.30 6.55 -15.08
CA LYS A 132 -13.53 6.83 -15.83
C LYS A 132 -14.64 5.84 -15.47
N HIS A 133 -14.30 4.55 -15.37
CA HIS A 133 -15.25 3.49 -14.99
C HIS A 133 -15.82 3.69 -13.58
N HIS A 134 -15.02 4.28 -12.68
CA HIS A 134 -15.44 4.61 -11.32
C HIS A 134 -15.91 6.06 -11.15
N SER A 135 -16.14 6.80 -12.26
CA SER A 135 -16.59 8.20 -12.26
C SER A 135 -15.77 9.12 -11.33
N LEU A 136 -14.47 8.85 -11.22
CA LEU A 136 -13.56 9.65 -10.42
C LEU A 136 -13.27 10.97 -11.16
N LYS A 137 -13.05 12.04 -10.41
CA LYS A 137 -12.73 13.36 -10.99
C LYS A 137 -11.38 13.39 -11.70
N GLU A 138 -10.46 12.53 -11.28
CA GLU A 138 -9.05 12.57 -11.70
C GLU A 138 -8.40 11.18 -11.70
N ASN A 139 -7.36 11.01 -12.51
CA ASN A 139 -6.61 9.77 -12.60
C ASN A 139 -5.40 9.73 -11.64
N LYS A 140 -5.61 9.92 -10.34
CA LYS A 140 -4.54 9.81 -9.33
C LYS A 140 -4.10 8.37 -9.10
N TRP A 141 -2.86 8.17 -8.64
CA TRP A 141 -2.32 6.86 -8.24
C TRP A 141 -2.45 5.80 -9.34
N CYS A 142 -2.05 6.18 -10.55
CA CYS A 142 -2.06 5.35 -11.74
C CYS A 142 -0.65 5.33 -12.33
N TYR A 143 -0.18 4.14 -12.69
CA TYR A 143 1.04 3.93 -13.44
C TYR A 143 0.78 2.85 -14.48
N VAL A 144 1.27 3.07 -15.68
CA VAL A 144 1.35 2.07 -16.74
C VAL A 144 2.72 2.25 -17.37
N GLU A 145 3.38 1.15 -17.64
CA GLU A 145 4.63 1.15 -18.38
C GLU A 145 4.34 1.49 -19.85
N ASP A 146 5.17 2.37 -20.42
CA ASP A 146 5.08 2.83 -21.80
C ASP A 146 5.82 1.89 -22.78
#